data_AF-A0A8T4W7B1-F1
#
_entry.id   AF-A0A8T4W7B1-F1
#
_cell.length_a   1.000
_cell.length_b   1.000
_cell.length_c   1.000
_cell.angle_alpha   90.00
_cell.angle_beta   90.00
_cell.angle_gamma   90.00
#
_symmetry.space_group_name_H-M   'P 1'
#
loop_
_entity.id
_entity.type
_entity.pdbx_description
1 polymer ?
#
loop_
_entity_poly.entity_id
_entity_poly.type
_entity_poly.pdbx_seq_one_letter_code
_entity_poly.pdbx_strand_id
1 'polypeptide(L)' 'MDVSLIIELVFLFIALLIVNFDVNRKRLDRKVFYVWVVGTAIGYYFYSVIGIVVVLILYFIWTRALLRRHNLG' A
#
# COMPACT_ATOMS: atom_id res chain seq x y z
N MET A 1 -5.90 -8.85 -24.98
CA MET A 1 -5.66 -8.48 -23.56
C MET A 1 -5.65 -9.76 -22.78
N ASP A 2 -4.52 -10.10 -22.18
CA ASP A 2 -4.40 -11.32 -21.41
C ASP A 2 -5.15 -11.18 -20.09
N VAL A 3 -5.94 -12.19 -19.74
CA VAL A 3 -6.75 -12.22 -18.51
C VAL A 3 -5.89 -11.95 -17.27
N SER A 4 -4.61 -12.38 -17.30
CA SER A 4 -3.63 -12.13 -16.25
C SER A 4 -3.41 -10.64 -15.98
N LEU A 5 -3.32 -9.80 -17.02
CA LEU A 5 -3.08 -8.36 -16.86
C LEU A 5 -4.30 -7.65 -16.24
N ILE A 6 -5.51 -8.13 -16.55
CA ILE A 6 -6.74 -7.62 -15.93
C ILE A 6 -6.73 -7.93 -14.42
N ILE A 7 -6.38 -9.16 -14.05
CA ILE A 7 -6.30 -9.59 -12.65
C ILE A 7 -5.26 -8.75 -11.90
N GLU A 8 -4.08 -8.53 -12.49
CA GLU A 8 -3.03 -7.70 -11.91
C GLU A 8 -3.47 -6.26 -11.65
N LEU A 9 -4.14 -5.64 -12.62
CA LEU A 9 -4.68 -4.29 -12.46
C LEU A 9 -5.74 -4.21 -11.35
N VAL A 10 -6.57 -5.26 -11.21
CA VAL A 10 -7.53 -5.35 -10.11
C VAL A 10 -6.81 -5.41 -8.76
N PHE A 11 -5.75 -6.20 -8.63
CA PHE A 11 -4.94 -6.25 -7.40
C PHE A 11 -4.27 -4.91 -7.08
N LEU A 12 -3.72 -4.24 -8.09
CA LEU A 12 -3.14 -2.91 -7.93
C LEU A 12 -4.19 -1.92 -7.42
N PHE A 13 -5.37 -1.91 -8.04
CA PHE A 13 -6.46 -1.03 -7.64
C PHE A 13 -6.93 -1.30 -6.20
N ILE A 14 -7.11 -2.58 -5.84
CA ILE A 14 -7.44 -3.00 -4.46
C ILE A 14 -6.38 -2.53 -3.48
N ALA A 15 -5.09 -2.68 -3.79
CA ALA A 15 -4.00 -2.23 -2.93
C ALA A 15 -4.06 -0.72 -2.67
N LEU A 16 -4.29 0.09 -3.72
CA LEU A 16 -4.43 1.55 -3.59
C LEU A 16 -5.65 1.94 -2.74
N LEU A 17 -6.78 1.25 -2.91
CA LEU A 17 -7.97 1.47 -2.09
C LEU A 17 -7.71 1.14 -0.61
N ILE A 18 -7.03 0.03 -0.33
CA ILE A 18 -6.67 -0.38 1.04
C ILE A 18 -5.80 0.69 1.70
N VAL A 19 -4.74 1.16 1.03
CA VAL A 19 -3.86 2.19 1.57
C VAL A 19 -4.62 3.50 1.78
N ASN A 20 -5.45 3.92 0.82
CA ASN A 20 -6.26 5.14 0.97
C ASN A 20 -7.24 5.02 2.15
N PHE A 21 -7.94 3.90 2.26
CA PHE A 21 -8.87 3.66 3.36
C PHE A 21 -8.15 3.68 4.72
N ASP A 22 -7.00 3.02 4.84
CA ASP A 22 -6.24 2.94 6.09
C ASP A 22 -5.60 4.29 6.47
N VAL A 23 -5.08 5.06 5.50
CA VAL A 23 -4.59 6.44 5.72
C VAL A 23 -5.71 7.34 6.25
N ASN A 24 -6.89 7.32 5.63
CA ASN A 24 -8.02 8.14 6.07
C ASN A 24 -8.56 7.69 7.43
N ARG A 25 -8.66 6.38 7.66
CA ARG A 25 -9.11 5.82 8.94
C ARG A 25 -8.16 6.18 10.10
N LYS A 26 -6.86 6.14 9.86
CA LYS A 26 -5.82 6.47 10.86
C LYS A 26 -5.47 7.96 10.90
N ARG A 27 -6.13 8.81 10.10
CA ARG A 27 -5.86 10.26 9.97
C ARG A 27 -4.36 10.56 9.73
N LEU A 28 -3.69 9.72 8.94
CA LEU A 28 -2.29 9.94 8.57
C LEU A 28 -2.18 11.07 7.54
N ASP A 29 -1.01 11.70 7.46
CA ASP A 29 -0.73 12.73 6.45
C ASP A 29 -0.92 12.15 5.03
N ARG A 30 -1.54 12.92 4.13
CA ARG A 30 -1.75 12.56 2.73
C ARG A 30 -0.43 12.27 1.99
N LYS A 31 0.71 12.82 2.45
CA LYS A 31 2.05 12.46 1.97
C LYS A 31 2.36 10.98 2.12
N VAL A 32 1.89 10.35 3.20
CA VAL A 32 2.05 8.91 3.45
C VAL A 32 1.38 8.12 2.33
N PHE A 33 0.16 8.49 1.94
CA PHE A 33 -0.52 7.85 0.82
C PHE A 33 0.33 7.89 -0.45
N TYR A 34 0.83 9.07 -0.85
CA TYR A 34 1.64 9.21 -2.07
C TYR A 34 2.91 8.36 -2.04
N VAL A 35 3.62 8.32 -0.92
CA VAL A 35 4.83 7.49 -0.77
C VAL A 35 4.52 6.01 -1.00
N TRP A 36 3.44 5.52 -0.39
CA TRP A 36 3.06 4.11 -0.50
C TRP A 36 2.44 3.78 -1.86
N VAL A 37 1.72 4.71 -2.51
CA VAL A 37 1.29 4.55 -3.92
C VAL A 37 2.48 4.39 -4.85
N VAL A 38 3.50 5.25 -4.73
CA VAL A 38 4.72 5.15 -5.53
C VAL A 38 5.44 3.85 -5.24
N GLY A 39 5.55 3.46 -3.97
CA GLY A 39 6.11 2.16 -3.57
C GLY A 39 5.37 0.98 -4.19
N THR A 40 4.03 1.00 -4.19
CA THR A 40 3.21 -0.06 -4.79
C THR A 40 3.37 -0.11 -6.31
N ALA A 41 3.44 1.06 -6.98
CA ALA A 41 3.68 1.12 -8.42
C ALA A 41 5.06 0.56 -8.81
N ILE A 42 6.11 0.89 -8.05
CA ILE A 42 7.46 0.34 -8.22
C ILE A 42 7.44 -1.18 -7.98
N GLY A 43 6.82 -1.62 -6.88
CA GLY A 43 6.68 -3.05 -6.57
C GLY A 43 5.97 -3.82 -7.68
N TYR A 44 4.88 -3.26 -8.20
CA TYR A 44 4.15 -3.82 -9.33
C TYR A 44 5.03 -3.91 -10.59
N TYR A 45 5.77 -2.86 -10.93
CA TYR A 45 6.59 -2.83 -12.13
C TYR A 45 7.71 -3.89 -12.13
N PHE A 46 8.38 -4.11 -11.00
CA PHE A 46 9.51 -5.04 -10.92
C PHE A 46 9.13 -6.49 -10.56
N TYR A 47 8.06 -6.68 -9.79
CA TYR A 47 7.71 -7.97 -9.19
C TYR A 47 6.22 -8.33 -9.30
N SER A 48 5.46 -7.62 -10.15
CA SER A 48 4.03 -7.84 -10.40
C SER A 48 3.21 -7.90 -9.09
N VAL A 49 2.30 -8.86 -8.97
CA VAL A 49 1.45 -9.03 -7.78
C VAL A 49 2.26 -9.25 -6.50
N ILE A 50 3.37 -9.98 -6.58
CA ILE A 50 4.21 -10.28 -5.41
C ILE A 50 4.77 -8.99 -4.82
N GLY A 51 5.23 -8.07 -5.68
CA GLY A 51 5.70 -6.76 -5.25
C GLY A 51 4.64 -5.94 -4.54
N ILE A 52 3.40 -5.95 -5.04
CA ILE A 52 2.26 -5.28 -4.39
C ILE A 52 2.05 -5.83 -2.98
N VAL A 53 2.04 -7.16 -2.81
CA VAL A 53 1.83 -7.81 -1.51
C VAL A 53 2.95 -7.45 -0.53
N VAL A 54 4.21 -7.48 -0.97
CA VAL A 54 5.36 -7.13 -0.13
C VAL A 54 5.27 -5.67 0.34
N VAL A 55 4.95 -4.73 -0.55
CA VAL A 55 4.82 -3.32 -0.20
C VAL A 55 3.67 -3.10 0.79
N LEU A 56 2.53 -3.78 0.61
CA LEU A 56 1.42 -3.72 1.56
C LEU A 56 1.82 -4.24 2.95
N ILE A 57 2.57 -5.35 3.02
CA ILE A 57 3.06 -5.88 4.29
C ILE A 57 3.97 -4.85 4.98
N LEU A 58 4.92 -4.27 4.25
CA LEU A 58 5.81 -3.23 4.77
C LEU A 58 5.02 -2.00 5.26
N TYR A 59 4.00 -1.58 4.51
CA TYR A 59 3.09 -0.52 4.90
C TYR A 59 2.40 -0.80 6.24
N PHE A 60 1.83 -2.00 6.40
CA PHE A 60 1.13 -2.37 7.63
C PHE A 60 2.07 -2.47 8.82
N ILE A 61 3.28 -2.99 8.64
CA ILE A 61 4.30 -3.03 9.69
C ILE A 61 4.69 -1.60 10.10
N TRP A 62 4.97 -0.74 9.11
CA TRP A 62 5.39 0.64 9.35
C TRP A 62 4.30 1.45 10.05
N THR A 63 3.05 1.39 9.57
CA THR A 63 1.93 2.12 10.20
C THR A 63 1.66 1.62 11.62
N ARG A 64 1.75 0.31 11.90
CA ARG A 64 1.64 -0.22 13.26
C ARG A 64 2.77 0.28 14.16
N ALA A 65 4.01 0.31 13.66
CA ALA A 65 5.15 0.81 14.40
C ALA A 65 5.01 2.32 14.71
N LEU A 66 4.52 3.10 13.75
CA LEU A 66 4.26 4.53 13.90
C LEU A 66 3.21 4.80 14.98
N LEU A 67 2.07 4.10 14.93
CA LEU A 67 1.00 4.25 15.92
C LEU A 67 1.46 3.87 17.33
N ARG A 68 2.28 2.82 17.48
CA ARG A 68 2.86 2.44 18.78
C ARG A 68 3.72 3.55 19.37
N ARG A 69 4.49 4.26 18.55
CA ARG A 69 5.31 5.40 19.01
C ARG A 69 4.46 6.59 19.47
N HIS A 70 3.31 6.82 18.83
CA HIS A 70 2.41 7.91 19.22
C HIS A 70 1.56 7.60 20.46
N ASN A 71 1.27 6.33 20.77
CA ASN A 71 0.51 5.93 21.97
C ASN A 71 1.37 5.71 23.23
N LEU A 72 2.70 5.90 23.14
CA LEU A 72 3.63 5.78 24.27
C LEU A 72 4.07 7.16 24.81
N GLY A 73 3.32 8.21 24.49
CA GLY A 73 3.49 9.58 25.00
C GLY A 73 2.31 9.99 25.86
#